data_AF-A0A2D5R8C1-F1
#
_entry.id   AF-A0A2D5R8C1-F1
#
_cell.length_a   1.000
_cell.length_b   1.000
_cell.length_c   1.000
_cell.angle_alpha   90.00
_cell.angle_beta   90.00
_cell.angle_gamma   90.00
#
_symmetry.space_group_name_H-M   'P 1'
#
loop_
_entity.id
_entity.type
_entity.pdbx_description
1 polymer ?
#
loop_
_entity_poly.entity_id
_entity_poly.type
_entity_poly.pdbx_seq_one_letter_code
_entity_poly.pdbx_strand_id
1 'polypeptide(L)' 'MTISLQLAVARCTARGLINGTAAADYSEVISLHKMMQLEGETALAADLLALARSLNPSEALRDVSAHGHQPLA' A
#
# COMPACT_ATOMS: atom_id res chain seq x y z
N MET A 1 22.56 -7.70 -2.75
CA MET A 1 21.19 -7.54 -2.18
C MET A 1 20.35 -8.69 -2.72
N THR A 2 19.86 -9.58 -1.86
CA THR A 2 18.97 -10.67 -2.28
C THR A 2 17.55 -10.14 -2.20
N ILE A 3 16.82 -10.11 -3.31
CA ILE A 3 15.40 -9.77 -3.25
C ILE A 3 14.67 -10.97 -2.62
N SER A 4 13.94 -10.76 -1.54
CA SER A 4 13.13 -11.83 -0.94
C SER A 4 12.02 -12.20 -1.93
N LEU A 5 11.76 -13.50 -2.12
CA LEU A 5 10.66 -13.97 -2.99
C LEU A 5 9.33 -13.30 -2.62
N GLN A 6 9.10 -13.09 -1.32
CA GLN A 6 7.93 -12.37 -0.80
C GLN A 6 7.83 -10.94 -1.34
N LEU A 7 8.95 -10.20 -1.41
CA LEU A 7 8.98 -8.85 -1.97
C LEU A 7 8.67 -8.86 -3.47
N ALA A 8 9.25 -9.81 -4.21
CA ALA A 8 9.00 -9.96 -5.64
C ALA A 8 7.51 -10.25 -5.92
N VAL A 9 6.89 -11.14 -5.13
CA VAL A 9 5.45 -11.43 -5.21
C VAL A 9 4.63 -10.20 -4.85
N ALA A 10 4.94 -9.52 -3.75
CA ALA A 10 4.22 -8.32 -3.32
C ALA A 10 4.23 -7.20 -4.37
N ARG A 11 5.38 -6.97 -5.02
CA ARG A 11 5.49 -6.00 -6.13
C ARG A 11 4.66 -6.41 -7.34
N CYS A 12 4.64 -7.71 -7.66
CA CYS A 12 3.83 -8.25 -8.75
C CYS A 12 2.33 -8.06 -8.46
N THR A 13 1.89 -8.43 -7.26
CA THR A 13 0.51 -8.24 -6.80
C THR A 13 0.11 -6.78 -6.83
N ALA A 14 0.94 -5.89 -6.27
CA ALA A 14 0.68 -4.46 -6.28
C ALA A 14 0.52 -3.91 -7.71
N ARG A 15 1.40 -4.30 -8.64
CA ARG A 15 1.26 -3.93 -10.06
C ARG A 15 -0.01 -4.49 -10.69
N GLY A 16 -0.40 -5.72 -10.36
CA GLY A 16 -1.64 -6.32 -10.85
C GLY A 16 -2.89 -5.57 -10.36
N LEU A 17 -2.87 -5.12 -9.11
CA LEU A 17 -3.95 -4.32 -8.52
C LEU A 17 -4.02 -2.93 -9.16
N ILE A 18 -2.88 -2.25 -9.30
CA ILE A 18 -2.79 -0.92 -9.94
C ILE A 18 -3.25 -0.97 -11.40
N ASN A 19 -2.85 -2.01 -12.14
CA ASN A 19 -3.26 -2.19 -13.53
C ASN A 19 -4.70 -2.68 -13.69
N GLY A 20 -5.43 -2.98 -12.60
CA GLY A 20 -6.80 -3.50 -12.64
C GLY A 20 -6.90 -4.93 -13.17
N THR A 21 -5.81 -5.70 -13.18
CA THR A 21 -5.81 -7.11 -13.61
C THR A 21 -6.21 -8.07 -12.49
N ALA A 22 -6.34 -7.58 -11.27
CA ALA A 22 -6.81 -8.32 -10.10
C ALA A 22 -7.90 -7.52 -9.37
N ALA A 23 -8.85 -8.21 -8.74
CA ALA A 23 -9.85 -7.56 -7.89
C ALA A 23 -9.16 -6.98 -6.65
N ALA A 24 -9.37 -5.69 -6.40
CA ALA A 24 -8.70 -4.99 -5.31
C ALA A 24 -9.61 -4.90 -4.09
N ASP A 25 -9.17 -5.50 -2.98
CA ASP A 25 -9.76 -5.30 -1.66
C ASP A 25 -9.00 -4.20 -0.90
N TYR A 26 -9.73 -3.33 -0.19
CA TYR A 26 -9.12 -2.22 0.54
C TYR A 26 -8.09 -2.70 1.58
N SER A 27 -8.39 -3.79 2.32
CA SER A 27 -7.52 -4.35 3.35
C SER A 27 -6.22 -4.91 2.76
N GLU A 28 -6.31 -5.54 1.59
CA GLU A 28 -5.15 -6.06 0.87
C GLU A 28 -4.27 -4.92 0.34
N VAL A 29 -4.89 -3.90 -0.27
CA VAL A 29 -4.18 -2.72 -0.82
C VAL A 29 -3.44 -1.96 0.27
N ILE A 30 -4.06 -1.72 1.43
CA ILE A 30 -3.41 -0.98 2.53
C ILE A 30 -2.29 -1.81 3.19
N SER A 31 -2.42 -3.13 3.22
CA SER A 31 -1.38 -4.03 3.74
C SER A 31 -0.14 -4.03 2.83
N LEU A 32 -0.36 -4.10 1.51
CA LEU A 32 0.70 -3.94 0.51
C LEU A 32 1.35 -2.56 0.59
N HIS A 33 0.57 -1.49 0.75
CA HIS A 33 1.09 -0.13 0.92
C HIS A 33 2.07 -0.05 2.10
N LYS A 34 1.70 -0.59 3.27
CA LYS A 34 2.56 -0.62 4.45
C LYS A 34 3.83 -1.44 4.22
N MET A 35 3.73 -2.60 3.57
CA MET A 35 4.89 -3.41 3.21
C MET A 35 5.83 -2.66 2.26
N MET A 36 5.30 -1.99 1.23
CA MET A 36 6.11 -1.22 0.28
C MET A 36 6.82 -0.04 0.96
N GLN A 37 6.19 0.63 1.94
CA GLN A 37 6.86 1.67 2.73
C GLN A 37 8.03 1.13 3.54
N LEU A 38 7.87 -0.01 4.21
CA LEU A 38 8.94 -0.65 5.00
C LEU A 38 10.14 -1.06 4.12
N GLU A 39 9.86 -1.48 2.89
CA GLU A 39 10.86 -1.89 1.92
C GLU A 39 11.48 -0.72 1.14
N GLY A 40 11.02 0.52 1.38
CA GLY A 40 11.51 1.73 0.72
C GLY A 40 10.95 1.98 -0.69
N GLU A 41 9.97 1.19 -1.13
CA GLU A 41 9.31 1.30 -2.45
C GLU A 41 8.25 2.41 -2.46
N THR A 42 8.70 3.66 -2.33
CA THR A 42 7.84 4.85 -2.17
C THR A 42 6.91 5.11 -3.35
N ALA A 43 7.36 4.86 -4.59
CA ALA A 43 6.52 5.02 -5.78
C ALA A 43 5.34 4.05 -5.77
N LEU A 44 5.61 2.77 -5.52
CA LEU A 44 4.62 1.71 -5.45
C LEU A 44 3.65 1.91 -4.27
N ALA A 45 4.17 2.35 -3.13
CA ALA A 45 3.34 2.70 -1.98
C ALA A 45 2.39 3.87 -2.30
N ALA A 46 2.83 4.90 -3.02
CA ALA A 46 2.01 6.05 -3.38
C ALA A 46 0.87 5.67 -4.34
N ASP A 47 1.14 4.83 -5.35
CA ASP A 47 0.12 4.30 -6.25
C ASP A 47 -0.92 3.45 -5.52
N LEU A 48 -0.49 2.59 -4.59
CA LEU A 48 -1.39 1.80 -3.75
C LEU A 48 -2.28 2.69 -2.86
N LEU A 49 -1.75 3.80 -2.34
CA LEU A 49 -2.54 4.76 -1.58
C LEU A 49 -3.55 5.51 -2.46
N ALA A 50 -3.22 5.78 -3.73
CA ALA A 50 -4.18 6.30 -4.69
C ALA A 50 -5.31 5.30 -4.98
N LEU A 51 -4.97 4.03 -5.15
CA LEU A 51 -5.95 2.94 -5.31
C LEU A 51 -6.81 2.74 -4.06
N ALA A 52 -6.23 2.78 -2.86
CA ALA A 52 -6.98 2.68 -1.61
C ALA A 52 -8.02 3.82 -1.48
N ARG A 53 -7.65 5.04 -1.89
CA ARG A 53 -8.56 6.20 -1.90
C ARG A 53 -9.69 6.07 -2.91
N SER A 54 -9.47 5.42 -4.06
CA SER A 54 -10.54 5.18 -5.03
C SER A 54 -11.49 4.07 -4.58
N LEU A 55 -11.00 3.07 -3.84
CA LEU A 55 -11.80 1.99 -3.26
C LEU A 55 -12.65 2.47 -2.08
N ASN A 56 -12.01 3.10 -1.09
CA ASN A 56 -12.70 3.63 0.09
C ASN A 56 -12.03 4.91 0.60
N PRO A 57 -12.50 6.09 0.18
CA PRO A 57 -11.89 7.36 0.55
C PRO A 57 -11.98 7.65 2.06
N SER A 58 -13.06 7.21 2.73
CA SER A 58 -13.25 7.43 4.16
C SER A 58 -12.29 6.62 5.02
N GLU A 59 -12.03 5.35 4.65
CA GLU A 59 -11.06 4.52 5.36
C GLU A 59 -9.62 4.94 5.05
N ALA A 60 -9.32 5.29 3.80
CA ALA A 60 -7.99 5.76 3.41
C ALA A 60 -7.57 7.02 4.19
N LEU A 61 -8.50 7.97 4.39
CA LEU A 61 -8.24 9.19 5.17
C LEU A 61 -7.92 8.89 6.65
N ARG A 62 -8.57 7.84 7.20
CA ARG A 62 -8.39 7.39 8.59
C ARG A 62 -7.05 6.68 8.78
N ASP A 63 -6.61 5.86 7.83
CA ASP A 63 -5.30 5.18 7.87
C ASP A 63 -4.14 6.19 7.77
N VAL A 64 -4.27 7.21 6.90
CA VAL A 64 -3.29 8.31 6.81
C VAL A 64 -3.25 9.13 8.12
N SER A 65 -4.41 9.42 8.71
CA SER A 65 -4.47 10.16 9.99
C SER A 65 -3.91 9.34 11.16
N ALA A 66 -4.08 8.01 11.17
CA ALA A 66 -3.53 7.15 12.20
C ALA A 66 -1.99 7.11 12.19
N HIS A 67 -1.35 7.35 11.04
CA HIS A 67 0.11 7.52 10.93
C HIS A 67 0.60 8.94 11.21
N GLY A 68 -0.31 9.93 11.36
CA GLY A 68 0.03 11.33 11.65
C GLY A 68 0.09 11.68 13.14
N HIS A 69 -0.23 10.77 14.04
CA HIS A 69 -0.31 11.05 15.48
C HIS A 69 0.79 10.30 16.25
N GLN A 70 2.04 10.75 16.12
CA GLN A 70 3.01 10.61 17.21
C GLN A 70 2.92 11.89 18.06
N PRO A 71 2.38 11.83 19.29
CA PRO A 71 2.58 12.92 20.22
C PRO A 71 4.04 12.86 20.68
N LEU A 72 4.80 13.89 20.34
CA LEU A 72 6.10 14.14 20.95
C LEU A 72 5.88 14.29 22.46
N ALA A 73 6.54 13.41 23.22
CA ALA A 73 6.70 13.53 24.67
C ALA A 73 7.59 14.72 25.02
#